data_AF-A0A2D5ARB2-F1
#
_entry.id   AF-A0A2D5ARB2-F1
#
_cell.length_a   1.000
_cell.length_b   1.000
_cell.length_c   1.000
_cell.angle_alpha   90.00
_cell.angle_beta   90.00
_cell.angle_gamma   90.00
#
_symmetry.space_group_name_H-M   'P 1'
#
loop_
_entity.id
_entity.type
_entity.pdbx_description
1 polymer ?
#
loop_
_entity_poly.entity_id
_entity_poly.type
_entity_poly.pdbx_seq_one_letter_code
_entity_poly.pdbx_strand_id
1 'polypeptide(L)'
;MSYERIDRNGQSITELAEKTGLSRATIARHTSRSRAEWLAQKAAQREAIRAYHDEEGHSWTQTAKHFGLDYSTVKQRAYRARKERAAEQEEQAERATA
;
A
#
# COMPACT_ATOMS: atom_id res chain seq x y z
N MET A 1 -17.48 -14.26 4.86
CA MET A 1 -17.06 -14.80 3.54
C MET A 1 -15.75 -14.14 3.16
N SER A 2 -14.62 -14.84 3.30
CA SER A 2 -13.33 -14.39 2.77
C SER A 2 -13.39 -14.52 1.25
N TYR A 3 -13.58 -13.41 0.55
CA TYR A 3 -13.63 -13.41 -0.90
C TYR A 3 -12.19 -13.44 -1.41
N GLU A 4 -11.72 -14.65 -1.71
CA GLU A 4 -10.41 -14.87 -2.33
C GLU A 4 -10.34 -14.08 -3.65
N ARG A 5 -9.26 -13.30 -3.80
CA ARG A 5 -9.05 -12.43 -4.95
C ARG A 5 -8.76 -13.30 -6.18
N ILE A 6 -9.50 -13.07 -7.25
CA ILE A 6 -9.20 -13.69 -8.54
C ILE A 6 -8.26 -12.74 -9.28
N ASP A 7 -7.07 -13.20 -9.66
CA ASP A 7 -6.23 -12.41 -10.55
C ASP A 7 -6.82 -12.44 -11.96
N ARG A 8 -6.82 -11.27 -12.61
CA ARG A 8 -7.32 -11.13 -13.97
C ARG A 8 -6.35 -11.70 -15.00
N ASN A 9 -5.07 -11.91 -14.65
CA ASN A 9 -4.04 -12.44 -15.54
C ASN A 9 -4.00 -11.73 -16.91
N GLY A 10 -4.23 -10.40 -16.91
CA GLY A 10 -4.30 -9.58 -18.13
C GLY A 10 -5.64 -9.59 -18.87
N GLN A 11 -6.60 -10.42 -18.47
CA GLN A 11 -7.93 -10.47 -19.06
C GLN A 11 -8.81 -9.29 -18.62
N SER A 12 -9.71 -8.86 -19.51
CA SER A 12 -10.73 -7.87 -19.20
C SER A 12 -11.80 -8.45 -18.26
N ILE A 13 -12.56 -7.55 -17.61
CA ILE A 13 -13.69 -7.95 -16.74
C ILE A 13 -14.75 -8.72 -17.53
N THR A 14 -14.95 -8.36 -18.82
CA THR A 14 -15.94 -9.00 -19.69
C THR A 14 -15.53 -10.42 -20.03
N GLU A 15 -14.29 -10.64 -20.47
CA GLU A 15 -13.77 -11.98 -20.79
C GLU A 15 -13.81 -12.91 -19.58
N LEU A 16 -13.47 -12.39 -18.39
CA LEU A 16 -13.52 -13.19 -17.16
C LEU A 16 -14.96 -13.54 -16.76
N ALA A 17 -15.92 -12.63 -16.96
CA ALA A 17 -17.33 -12.87 -16.70
C ALA A 17 -17.89 -13.96 -17.62
N GLU A 18 -17.56 -13.91 -18.92
CA GLU A 18 -17.96 -14.92 -19.90
C GLU A 18 -17.37 -16.29 -19.58
N LYS A 19 -16.09 -16.35 -19.20
CA LYS A 19 -15.40 -17.60 -18.87
C LYS A 19 -15.89 -18.25 -17.56
N THR A 20 -16.21 -17.43 -16.56
CA THR A 20 -16.60 -17.92 -15.22
C THR A 20 -18.12 -18.07 -15.04
N GLY A 21 -18.92 -17.50 -15.95
CA GLY A 21 -20.38 -17.41 -15.79
C GLY A 21 -20.82 -16.43 -14.69
N LEU A 22 -19.89 -15.68 -14.09
CA LEU A 22 -20.20 -14.71 -13.03
C LEU A 22 -20.55 -13.33 -13.61
N SER A 23 -21.36 -12.57 -12.86
CA SER A 23 -21.68 -11.20 -13.27
C SER A 23 -20.42 -10.32 -13.31
N ARG A 24 -20.39 -9.32 -14.21
CA ARG A 24 -19.32 -8.32 -14.28
C ARG A 24 -19.09 -7.61 -12.94
N ALA A 25 -20.16 -7.35 -12.17
CA ALA A 25 -20.07 -6.73 -10.85
C ALA A 25 -19.38 -7.65 -9.83
N THR A 26 -19.65 -8.95 -9.89
CA THR A 26 -18.99 -9.97 -9.07
C THR A 26 -17.51 -10.05 -9.41
N ILE A 27 -17.16 -10.10 -10.69
CA ILE A 27 -15.76 -10.08 -11.15
C ILE A 27 -15.04 -8.80 -10.72
N ALA A 28 -15.65 -7.62 -10.90
CA ALA A 28 -15.06 -6.36 -10.47
C ALA A 28 -14.76 -6.36 -8.97
N ARG A 29 -15.66 -6.91 -8.14
CA ARG A 29 -15.46 -7.04 -6.70
C ARG A 29 -14.32 -8.00 -6.35
N HIS A 30 -14.27 -9.18 -6.99
CA HIS A 30 -13.22 -10.18 -6.75
C HIS A 30 -11.83 -9.76 -7.22
N THR A 31 -11.76 -8.90 -8.24
CA THR A 31 -10.50 -8.51 -8.87
C THR A 31 -9.98 -7.16 -8.36
N SER A 32 -10.80 -6.44 -7.60
CA SER A 32 -10.42 -5.23 -6.89
C SER A 32 -9.70 -5.58 -5.59
N ARG A 33 -8.72 -4.75 -5.22
CA ARG A 33 -8.08 -4.86 -3.91
C ARG A 33 -9.04 -4.39 -2.82
N SER A 34 -9.04 -5.03 -1.66
CA SER A 34 -9.78 -4.52 -0.51
C SER A 34 -9.23 -3.16 -0.06
N ARG A 35 -10.07 -2.36 0.60
CA ARG A 35 -9.63 -1.07 1.17
C ARG A 35 -8.47 -1.27 2.17
N ALA A 36 -8.54 -2.31 3.01
CA ALA A 36 -7.52 -2.61 4.01
C ALA A 36 -6.17 -2.92 3.36
N GLU A 37 -6.12 -3.81 2.37
CA GLU A 37 -4.89 -4.13 1.65
C GLU A 37 -4.34 -2.91 0.89
N TRP A 38 -5.21 -2.07 0.32
CA TRP A 38 -4.76 -0.85 -0.34
C TRP A 38 -4.12 0.13 0.64
N LEU A 39 -4.74 0.32 1.82
CA LEU A 39 -4.18 1.14 2.89
C LEU A 39 -2.84 0.57 3.39
N ALA A 40 -2.75 -0.74 3.58
CA ALA A 40 -1.52 -1.43 3.99
C ALA A 40 -0.40 -1.26 2.95
N GLN A 41 -0.70 -1.43 1.65
CA GLN A 41 0.29 -1.16 0.60
C GLN A 41 0.75 0.30 0.63
N LYS A 42 -0.18 1.24 0.85
CA LYS A 42 0.17 2.66 0.93
C LYS A 42 1.03 2.97 2.16
N ALA A 43 0.78 2.33 3.30
CA ALA A 43 1.63 2.44 4.49
C ALA A 43 3.03 1.87 4.22
N ALA A 44 3.12 0.66 3.67
CA ALA A 44 4.37 0.04 3.28
C ALA A 44 5.18 0.90 2.30
N GLN A 45 4.53 1.52 1.31
CA GLN A 45 5.20 2.44 0.39
C GLN A 45 5.76 3.67 1.12
N ARG A 46 5.03 4.24 2.08
CA ARG A 46 5.54 5.39 2.87
C ARG A 46 6.73 4.97 3.73
N GLU A 47 6.65 3.80 4.36
CA GLU A 47 7.72 3.29 5.20
C GLU A 47 8.97 2.96 4.39
N ALA A 48 8.84 2.40 3.18
CA ALA A 48 9.96 2.19 2.27
C ALA A 48 10.66 3.51 1.90
N ILE A 49 9.89 4.57 1.61
CA ILE A 49 10.45 5.91 1.33
C ILE A 49 11.21 6.44 2.55
N ARG A 50 10.65 6.28 3.75
CA ARG A 50 11.30 6.71 4.99
C ARG A 50 12.57 5.90 5.25
N ALA A 51 12.54 4.58 5.16
CA ALA A 51 13.69 3.71 5.40
C ALA A 51 14.84 4.04 4.43
N TYR A 52 14.54 4.20 3.14
CA TYR A 52 15.55 4.58 2.14
C TYR A 52 16.21 5.92 2.46
N HIS A 53 15.46 6.90 2.98
CA HIS A 53 16.05 8.18 3.37
C HIS A 53 16.78 8.11 4.73
N ASP A 54 16.08 7.65 5.77
CA ASP A 54 16.50 7.78 7.17
C ASP A 54 17.46 6.67 7.63
N GLU A 55 17.27 5.44 7.16
CA GLU A 55 18.08 4.29 7.59
C GLU A 55 19.25 4.04 6.64
N GLU A 56 19.06 4.21 5.34
CA GLU A 56 20.15 4.09 4.36
C GLU A 56 20.92 5.40 4.14
N GLY A 57 20.41 6.54 4.64
CA GLY A 57 21.10 7.83 4.60
C GLY A 57 21.09 8.54 3.25
N HIS A 58 20.21 8.15 2.32
CA HIS A 58 20.12 8.79 1.01
C HIS A 58 19.52 10.19 1.10
N SER A 59 19.98 11.11 0.24
CA SER A 59 19.38 12.44 0.14
C SER A 59 17.95 12.39 -0.42
N TRP A 60 17.17 13.43 -0.15
CA TRP A 60 15.81 13.57 -0.69
C TRP A 60 15.74 13.54 -2.22
N THR A 61 16.74 14.08 -2.92
CA THR A 61 16.81 14.05 -4.38
C THR A 61 17.07 12.64 -4.91
N GLN A 62 17.96 11.88 -4.28
CA GLN A 62 18.17 10.47 -4.58
C GLN A 62 16.92 9.64 -4.31
N THR A 63 16.24 9.90 -3.19
CA THR A 63 14.98 9.25 -2.82
C THR A 63 13.88 9.52 -3.86
N ALA A 64 13.69 10.79 -4.25
CA ALA A 64 12.76 11.17 -5.31
C ALA A 64 13.03 10.41 -6.62
N LYS A 65 14.30 10.36 -7.05
CA LYS A 65 14.71 9.62 -8.25
C LYS A 65 14.47 8.11 -8.13
N HIS A 66 14.78 7.51 -6.97
CA HIS A 66 14.60 6.08 -6.73
C HIS A 66 13.13 5.66 -6.85
N PHE A 67 12.22 6.43 -6.27
CA PHE A 67 10.78 6.11 -6.27
C PHE A 67 10.02 6.68 -7.48
N GLY A 68 10.66 7.45 -8.36
CA GLY A 68 10.00 8.12 -9.48
C GLY A 68 8.94 9.12 -9.05
N LEU A 69 9.18 9.84 -7.96
CA LEU A 69 8.25 10.78 -7.34
C LEU A 69 8.88 12.17 -7.23
N ASP A 70 8.04 13.19 -7.08
CA ASP A 70 8.50 14.55 -6.80
C ASP A 70 9.16 14.66 -5.41
N TYR A 71 10.11 15.59 -5.29
CA TYR A 71 10.84 15.91 -4.06
C TYR A 71 9.91 16.22 -2.88
N SER A 72 8.88 17.03 -3.08
CA SER A 72 7.92 17.38 -2.03
C SER A 72 7.08 16.17 -1.59
N THR A 73 6.74 15.31 -2.55
CA THR A 73 5.93 14.10 -2.32
C THR A 73 6.69 13.09 -1.47
N VAL A 74 7.97 12.84 -1.75
CA VAL A 74 8.76 11.90 -0.93
C VAL A 74 8.94 12.41 0.49
N LYS A 75 9.17 13.72 0.68
CA LYS A 75 9.24 14.32 2.02
C LYS A 75 7.94 14.14 2.78
N GLN A 76 6.81 14.54 2.19
CA GLN A 76 5.50 14.43 2.84
C GLN A 76 5.19 12.98 3.25
N ARG A 77 5.50 12.02 2.36
CA ARG A 77 5.30 10.58 2.63
C ARG A 77 6.21 10.05 3.74
N ALA A 78 7.49 10.41 3.74
CA ALA A 78 8.42 10.04 4.78
C ALA A 78 8.03 10.62 6.14
N TYR A 79 7.66 11.91 6.21
CA TYR A 79 7.17 12.51 7.45
C TYR A 79 5.92 11.82 7.98
N ARG A 80 5.01 11.42 7.09
CA ARG A 80 3.82 10.66 7.49
C ARG A 80 4.17 9.28 8.02
N ALA A 81 5.10 8.55 7.39
CA ALA A 81 5.61 7.28 7.91
C ALA A 81 6.23 7.42 9.31
N ARG A 82 7.01 8.48 9.56
CA ARG A 82 7.55 8.75 10.90
C ARG A 82 6.45 8.89 11.96
N LYS A 83 5.37 9.61 11.64
CA LYS A 83 4.23 9.76 12.55
C LYS A 83 3.50 8.44 12.78
N GLU A 84 3.29 7.66 11.71
CA GLU A 84 2.64 6.35 11.78
C GLU A 84 3.46 5.39 12.66
N ARG A 85 4.79 5.36 12.52
CA ARG A 85 5.69 4.56 13.37
C ARG A 85 5.69 5.00 14.84
N ALA A 86 5.69 6.31 15.09
CA ALA A 86 5.60 6.82 16.45
C ALA A 86 4.28 6.40 17.13
N ALA A 87 3.16 6.55 16.43
CA ALA A 87 1.85 6.11 16.93
C ALA A 87 1.79 4.59 17.16
N GLU A 88 2.38 3.79 16.27
CA GLU A 88 2.49 2.34 16.47
C GLU A 88 3.35 2.01 17.69
N GLN A 89 4.47 2.70 17.92
CA GLN A 89 5.30 2.50 19.10
C GLN A 89 4.58 2.86 20.40
N GLU A 90 3.82 3.96 20.40
CA GLU A 90 2.98 4.38 21.52
C GLU A 90 1.91 3.32 21.81
N GLU A 91 1.17 2.86 20.81
CA GLU A 91 0.15 1.81 20.98
C GLU A 91 0.75 0.50 21.49
N GLN A 92 1.94 0.11 21.02
CA GLN A 92 2.63 -1.09 21.52
C GLN A 92 3.11 -0.92 22.96
N ALA A 93 3.59 0.27 23.32
CA ALA A 93 3.98 0.57 24.70
C ALA A 93 2.78 0.51 25.64
N GLU A 94 1.65 1.12 25.26
CA GLU A 94 0.40 1.06 26.03
C GLU A 94 -0.07 -0.38 26.23
N ARG A 95 -0.10 -1.19 25.15
CA ARG A 95 -0.45 -2.61 25.22
C ARG A 95 0.50 -3.44 26.07
N ALA A 96 1.79 -3.10 26.12
CA ALA A 96 2.76 -3.80 26.96
C ALA A 96 2.62 -3.46 28.45
N THR A 97 2.01 -2.31 28.76
CA THR A 97 1.77 -1.87 30.14
C THR A 97 0.39 -2.21 30.71
N ALA A 98 -0.53 -2.72 29.87
CA ALA A 98 -1.89 -3.12 30.24
C ALA A 98 -2.00 -4.62 30.54
#